data_AF-A0A239X8V8-F1
#
_entry.id   AF-A0A239X8V8-F1
#
_cell.length_a   1.000
_cell.length_b   1.000
_cell.length_c   1.000
_cell.angle_alpha   90.00
_cell.angle_beta   90.00
_cell.angle_gamma   90.00
#
_symmetry.space_group_name_H-M   'P 1'
#
loop_
_entity.id
_entity.type
_entity.pdbx_description
1 polymer ?
#
loop_
_entity_poly.entity_id
_entity_poly.type
_entity_poly.pdbx_seq_one_letter_code
_entity_poly.pdbx_strand_id
1 'polypeptide(L)'
;MFLVTLLSVFVKNIFADEIQPSISNLTQEQVANTYRIAFDFDLQGLAAQPGDTFTITLPPELATANMLAFDVTQNGLVIGQAVPNDDSVIVTFNDAVTGDTSGRGSMAFNTILKTQPSAGETVETLVKVGNESIIITKTGVGPIPLNRLLINTTKQEALSAKNLNSMAIGVPG
;
A
#
# COMPACT_ATOMS: atom_id res chain seq x y z
N MET A 1 59.54 -22.72 10.48
CA MET A 1 58.64 -21.77 9.81
C MET A 1 57.41 -22.55 9.39
N PHE A 2 56.38 -22.58 10.24
CA PHE A 2 55.14 -23.31 9.94
C PHE A 2 54.17 -22.35 9.27
N LEU A 3 53.85 -22.64 8.02
CA LEU A 3 52.86 -21.90 7.24
C LEU A 3 51.48 -22.39 7.68
N VAL A 4 50.74 -21.55 8.41
CA VAL A 4 49.33 -21.80 8.72
C VAL A 4 48.53 -21.30 7.52
N THR A 5 48.11 -22.22 6.65
CA THR A 5 47.07 -21.95 5.67
C THR A 5 45.76 -21.73 6.42
N LEU A 6 45.29 -20.48 6.47
CA LEU A 6 43.90 -20.18 6.85
C LEU A 6 42.99 -20.80 5.78
N LEU A 7 42.49 -22.01 6.04
CA LEU A 7 41.28 -22.48 5.39
C LEU A 7 40.15 -21.67 6.03
N SER A 8 39.74 -20.58 5.37
CA SER A 8 38.50 -19.89 5.71
C SER A 8 37.36 -20.89 5.51
N VAL A 9 37.00 -21.58 6.60
CA VAL A 9 35.73 -22.27 6.70
C VAL A 9 34.69 -21.15 6.58
N PHE A 10 34.08 -21.03 5.41
CA PHE A 10 32.81 -20.35 5.27
C PHE A 10 31.83 -21.12 6.15
N VAL A 11 31.76 -20.75 7.43
CA VAL A 11 30.52 -20.93 8.18
C VAL A 11 29.55 -20.06 7.42
N LYS A 12 28.74 -20.69 6.55
CA LYS A 12 27.53 -20.05 6.03
C LYS A 12 26.76 -19.72 7.31
N ASN A 13 26.84 -18.46 7.72
CA ASN A 13 26.00 -17.94 8.77
C ASN A 13 24.57 -18.30 8.34
N ILE A 14 23.94 -19.24 9.06
CA ILE A 14 22.54 -19.62 8.87
C ILE A 14 21.71 -18.53 9.54
N PHE A 15 21.97 -17.27 9.18
CA PHE A 15 21.18 -16.15 9.65
C PHE A 15 20.26 -15.79 8.49
N ALA A 16 18.97 -15.83 8.77
CA ALA A 16 17.96 -15.20 7.95
C ALA A 16 18.41 -13.77 7.62
N ASP A 17 18.54 -13.46 6.33
CA ASP A 17 18.85 -12.11 5.88
C ASP A 17 17.55 -11.33 5.60
N GLU A 18 17.57 -10.02 5.82
CA GLU A 18 16.51 -9.14 5.34
C GLU A 18 16.84 -8.71 3.90
N ILE A 19 16.00 -9.16 2.97
CA ILE A 19 16.09 -8.85 1.54
C ILE A 19 15.20 -7.66 1.22
N GLN A 20 15.66 -6.79 0.32
CA GLN A 20 14.88 -5.68 -0.21
C GLN A 20 14.40 -6.03 -1.63
N PRO A 21 13.15 -6.49 -1.80
CA PRO A 21 12.62 -6.79 -3.12
C PRO A 21 12.35 -5.49 -3.91
N SER A 22 12.48 -5.58 -5.23
CA SER A 22 11.85 -4.61 -6.13
C SER A 22 10.37 -4.94 -6.23
N ILE A 23 9.51 -3.94 -6.06
CA ILE A 23 8.06 -4.08 -6.21
C ILE A 23 7.67 -3.61 -7.61
N SER A 24 6.67 -4.25 -8.20
CA SER A 24 6.09 -3.86 -9.48
C SER A 24 4.62 -4.25 -9.56
N ASN A 25 3.91 -3.74 -10.57
CA ASN A 25 2.50 -4.05 -10.82
C ASN A 25 1.60 -3.82 -9.60
N LEU A 26 1.87 -2.77 -8.82
CA LEU A 26 1.07 -2.40 -7.68
C LEU A 26 -0.34 -2.00 -8.14
N THR A 27 -1.34 -2.72 -7.65
CA THR A 27 -2.74 -2.56 -7.95
C THR A 27 -3.57 -2.49 -6.68
N GLN A 28 -4.73 -1.87 -6.79
CA GLN A 28 -5.75 -1.87 -5.75
C GLN A 28 -7.11 -2.25 -6.33
N GLU A 29 -7.90 -2.89 -5.50
CA GLU A 29 -9.30 -3.18 -5.78
C GLU A 29 -10.12 -2.96 -4.51
N GLN A 30 -11.21 -2.20 -4.60
CA GLN A 30 -12.12 -2.06 -3.48
C GLN A 30 -12.98 -3.33 -3.39
N VAL A 31 -12.84 -4.07 -2.28
CA VAL A 31 -13.61 -5.27 -1.98
C VAL A 31 -14.47 -4.98 -0.74
N ALA A 32 -15.76 -4.69 -0.99
CA ALA A 32 -16.70 -4.22 0.03
C ALA A 32 -16.18 -2.99 0.81
N ASN A 33 -15.86 -3.18 2.09
CA ASN A 33 -15.34 -2.14 2.99
C ASN A 33 -13.81 -2.14 3.12
N THR A 34 -13.12 -3.02 2.39
CA THR A 34 -11.66 -3.17 2.40
C THR A 34 -11.05 -2.83 1.04
N TYR A 35 -9.75 -2.57 1.02
CA TYR A 35 -8.97 -2.43 -0.20
C TYR A 35 -8.02 -3.62 -0.33
N ARG A 36 -8.19 -4.42 -1.38
CA ARG A 36 -7.24 -5.46 -1.73
C ARG A 36 -6.08 -4.83 -2.47
N ILE A 37 -4.89 -4.87 -1.86
CA ILE A 37 -3.64 -4.43 -2.45
C ILE A 37 -2.93 -5.65 -3.00
N ALA A 38 -2.51 -5.59 -4.26
CA ALA A 38 -1.79 -6.67 -4.92
C ALA A 38 -0.59 -6.12 -5.70
N PHE A 39 0.52 -6.86 -5.70
CA PHE A 39 1.74 -6.49 -6.41
C PHE A 39 2.62 -7.72 -6.65
N ASP A 40 3.55 -7.57 -7.57
CA ASP A 40 4.61 -8.53 -7.82
C ASP A 40 5.91 -8.06 -7.15
N PHE A 41 6.69 -9.02 -6.65
CA PHE A 41 8.00 -8.77 -6.08
C PHE A 41 9.10 -9.52 -6.85
N ASP A 42 10.27 -8.91 -6.99
CA ASP A 42 11.48 -9.50 -7.57
C ASP A 42 12.64 -9.31 -6.58
N LEU A 43 13.28 -10.41 -6.19
CA LEU A 43 14.44 -10.42 -5.28
C LEU A 43 15.75 -9.99 -5.99
N GLN A 44 15.66 -9.45 -7.20
CA GLN A 44 16.75 -8.86 -7.98
C GLN A 44 17.88 -9.87 -8.28
N GLY A 45 17.51 -11.13 -8.50
CA GLY A 45 18.46 -12.22 -8.73
C GLY A 45 19.19 -12.70 -7.48
N LEU A 46 18.80 -12.23 -6.29
CA LEU A 46 19.22 -12.85 -5.03
C LEU A 46 18.48 -14.18 -4.84
N ALA A 47 19.26 -15.24 -4.65
CA ALA A 47 18.72 -16.54 -4.29
C ALA A 47 18.30 -16.49 -2.82
N ALA A 48 17.00 -16.27 -2.57
CA ALA A 48 16.45 -16.38 -1.23
C ALA A 48 16.74 -17.76 -0.64
N GLN A 49 16.99 -17.75 0.66
CA GLN A 49 17.20 -18.93 1.48
C GLN A 49 16.06 -19.06 2.49
N PRO A 50 15.83 -20.26 3.01
CA PRO A 50 14.81 -20.48 4.02
C PRO A 50 15.15 -19.65 5.26
N GLY A 51 14.14 -18.94 5.77
CA GLY A 51 14.29 -18.01 6.87
C GLY A 51 14.52 -16.56 6.44
N ASP A 52 14.96 -16.29 5.21
CA ASP A 52 15.11 -14.92 4.72
C ASP A 52 13.78 -14.17 4.80
N THR A 53 13.87 -12.88 5.07
CA THR A 53 12.69 -12.04 5.29
C THR A 53 12.69 -10.80 4.42
N PHE A 54 11.52 -10.22 4.21
CA PHE A 54 11.42 -8.84 3.76
C PHE A 54 10.21 -8.16 4.38
N THR A 55 10.33 -6.85 4.59
CA THR A 55 9.30 -6.06 5.26
C THR A 55 8.61 -5.13 4.28
N ILE A 56 7.29 -5.15 4.29
CA ILE A 56 6.45 -4.19 3.59
C ILE A 56 5.88 -3.22 4.61
N THR A 57 6.34 -1.97 4.57
CA THR A 57 5.77 -0.92 5.40
C THR A 57 4.48 -0.39 4.76
N LEU A 58 3.41 -0.33 5.54
CA LEU A 58 2.17 0.32 5.15
C LEU A 58 2.26 1.82 5.47
N PRO A 59 1.62 2.67 4.66
CA PRO A 59 1.50 4.08 4.98
C PRO A 59 0.62 4.25 6.24
N PRO A 60 0.82 5.34 7.00
CA PRO A 60 0.16 5.52 8.31
C PRO A 60 -1.36 5.56 8.24
N GLU A 61 -1.94 5.89 7.08
CA GLU A 61 -3.38 5.94 6.82
C GLU A 61 -4.02 4.56 6.67
N LEU A 62 -3.24 3.51 6.39
CA LEU A 62 -3.69 2.14 6.21
C LEU A 62 -3.36 1.26 7.41
N ALA A 63 -4.24 0.29 7.66
CA ALA A 63 -3.97 -0.86 8.50
C ALA A 63 -4.31 -2.14 7.73
N THR A 64 -3.68 -3.26 8.09
CA THR A 64 -4.11 -4.57 7.59
C THR A 64 -5.53 -4.86 8.08
N ALA A 65 -6.38 -5.38 7.19
CA ALA A 65 -7.76 -5.71 7.52
C ALA A 65 -7.86 -6.96 8.42
N ASN A 66 -6.90 -7.87 8.27
CA ASN A 66 -6.76 -9.08 9.06
C ASN A 66 -5.33 -9.18 9.58
N MET A 67 -5.17 -9.58 10.84
CA MET A 67 -3.86 -9.84 11.45
C MET A 67 -3.42 -11.31 11.37
N LEU A 68 -4.08 -12.09 10.51
CA LEU A 68 -3.73 -13.50 10.32
C LEU A 68 -2.63 -13.61 9.27
N ALA A 69 -1.72 -14.56 9.51
CA ALA A 69 -0.72 -14.91 8.53
C ALA A 69 -1.36 -15.50 7.27
N PHE A 70 -0.73 -15.28 6.12
CA PHE A 70 -1.20 -15.79 4.83
C PHE A 70 -0.04 -16.25 3.95
N ASP A 71 -0.33 -17.17 3.04
CA ASP A 71 0.69 -17.80 2.21
C ASP A 71 1.15 -16.87 1.09
N VAL A 72 2.47 -16.83 0.89
CA VAL A 72 3.09 -16.19 -0.27
C VAL A 72 3.31 -17.26 -1.32
N THR A 73 2.76 -17.03 -2.51
CA THR A 73 2.83 -18.00 -3.59
C THR A 73 3.63 -17.50 -4.78
N GLN A 74 4.35 -18.44 -5.39
CA GLN A 74 5.09 -18.25 -6.63
C GLN A 74 4.71 -19.41 -7.55
N ASN A 75 4.17 -19.10 -8.72
CA ASN A 75 3.69 -20.11 -9.68
C ASN A 75 2.72 -21.16 -9.07
N GLY A 76 1.95 -20.77 -8.04
CA GLY A 76 1.02 -21.66 -7.32
C GLY A 76 1.64 -22.51 -6.21
N LEU A 77 2.95 -22.40 -5.97
CA LEU A 77 3.65 -23.02 -4.83
C LEU A 77 3.78 -22.04 -3.67
N VAL A 78 3.51 -22.50 -2.44
CA VAL A 78 3.71 -21.70 -1.23
C VAL A 78 5.20 -21.65 -0.90
N ILE A 79 5.82 -20.51 -1.11
CA ILE A 79 7.27 -20.28 -0.91
C ILE A 79 7.59 -19.52 0.38
N GLY A 80 6.57 -19.08 1.11
CA GLY A 80 6.74 -18.35 2.35
C GLY A 80 5.42 -18.01 3.01
N GLN A 81 5.52 -17.34 4.14
CA GLN A 81 4.39 -16.85 4.91
C GLN A 81 4.55 -15.35 5.15
N ALA A 82 3.48 -14.61 4.92
CA ALA A 82 3.37 -13.19 5.24
C ALA A 82 2.61 -13.02 6.55
N VAL A 83 3.19 -12.29 7.49
CA VAL A 83 2.61 -12.01 8.81
C VAL A 83 2.38 -10.50 8.95
N PRO A 84 1.13 -10.05 9.05
CA PRO A 84 0.82 -8.69 9.45
C PRO A 84 1.41 -8.34 10.82
N ASN A 85 2.05 -7.19 10.91
CA ASN A 85 2.61 -6.62 12.13
C ASN A 85 2.25 -5.13 12.19
N ASP A 86 1.04 -4.85 12.67
CA ASP A 86 0.42 -3.52 12.75
C ASP A 86 0.48 -2.76 11.42
N ASP A 87 1.49 -1.89 11.29
CA ASP A 87 1.74 -1.00 10.15
C ASP A 87 2.72 -1.61 9.13
N SER A 88 3.01 -2.90 9.24
CA SER A 88 3.90 -3.61 8.33
C SER A 88 3.41 -5.02 8.05
N VAL A 89 3.93 -5.63 6.99
CA VAL A 89 3.78 -7.06 6.71
C VAL A 89 5.16 -7.64 6.54
N ILE A 90 5.50 -8.61 7.37
CA ILE A 90 6.81 -9.29 7.32
C ILE A 90 6.60 -10.60 6.58
N VAL A 91 7.35 -10.81 5.51
CA VAL A 91 7.36 -12.06 4.77
C VAL A 91 8.56 -12.86 5.21
N THR A 92 8.37 -14.16 5.42
CA THR A 92 9.45 -15.12 5.72
C THR A 92 9.40 -16.26 4.70
N PHE A 93 10.50 -16.51 4.01
CA PHE A 93 10.62 -17.59 3.03
C PHE A 93 10.82 -18.95 3.70
N ASN A 94 10.25 -19.99 3.09
CA ASN A 94 10.36 -21.38 3.54
C ASN A 94 11.32 -22.17 2.64
N ASP A 95 11.47 -23.48 2.91
CA ASP A 95 12.38 -24.35 2.15
C ASP A 95 12.08 -24.43 0.64
N ALA A 96 10.84 -24.17 0.22
CA ALA A 96 10.42 -24.23 -1.17
C ALA A 96 11.03 -23.11 -2.04
N VAL A 97 11.59 -22.06 -1.43
CA VAL A 97 12.26 -20.97 -2.15
C VAL A 97 13.59 -21.41 -2.77
N THR A 98 14.22 -22.47 -2.24
CA THR A 98 15.59 -22.89 -2.60
C THR A 98 15.75 -23.42 -4.03
N GLY A 99 14.65 -23.71 -4.73
CA GLY A 99 14.65 -24.23 -6.09
C GLY A 99 14.45 -23.18 -7.18
N ASP A 100 14.12 -21.93 -6.83
CA ASP A 100 13.77 -20.89 -7.80
C ASP A 100 14.86 -19.81 -7.87
N THR A 101 15.55 -19.75 -9.01
CA THR A 101 16.61 -18.76 -9.28
C THR A 101 16.07 -17.41 -9.74
N SER A 102 14.77 -17.29 -10.01
CA SER A 102 14.16 -16.03 -10.43
C SER A 102 13.90 -15.09 -9.26
N GLY A 103 13.56 -15.63 -8.09
CA GLY A 103 13.19 -14.84 -6.92
C GLY A 103 11.97 -13.94 -7.16
N ARG A 104 11.03 -14.36 -8.03
CA ARG A 104 9.85 -13.55 -8.40
C ARG A 104 8.55 -14.14 -7.90
N GLY A 105 7.77 -13.40 -7.13
CA GLY A 105 6.46 -13.86 -6.68
C GLY A 105 5.40 -12.78 -6.75
N SER A 106 4.18 -13.15 -6.37
CA SER A 106 3.05 -12.22 -6.29
C SER A 106 2.43 -12.28 -4.90
N MET A 107 1.92 -11.16 -4.42
CA MET A 107 1.33 -11.05 -3.10
C MET A 107 0.08 -10.18 -3.15
N ALA A 108 -0.92 -10.54 -2.34
CA ALA A 108 -2.09 -9.71 -2.16
C ALA A 108 -2.58 -9.79 -0.71
N PHE A 109 -3.02 -8.66 -0.16
CA PHE A 109 -3.64 -8.59 1.15
C PHE A 109 -4.69 -7.49 1.22
N ASN A 110 -5.62 -7.63 2.16
CA ASN A 110 -6.67 -6.66 2.37
C ASN A 110 -6.25 -5.63 3.42
N THR A 111 -6.54 -4.37 3.16
CA THR A 111 -6.31 -3.23 4.06
C THR A 111 -7.60 -2.49 4.33
N ILE A 112 -7.60 -1.72 5.41
CA ILE A 112 -8.63 -0.75 5.76
C ILE A 112 -7.98 0.63 5.94
N LEU A 113 -8.74 1.67 5.64
CA LEU A 113 -8.37 3.02 6.06
C LEU A 113 -8.64 3.17 7.56
N LYS A 114 -7.61 3.57 8.31
CA LYS A 114 -7.72 3.83 9.75
C LYS A 114 -8.72 4.95 10.04
N THR A 115 -8.77 5.96 9.19
CA THR A 115 -9.70 7.09 9.30
C THR A 115 -10.69 7.05 8.15
N GLN A 116 -11.98 6.99 8.46
CA GLN A 116 -13.04 7.08 7.46
C GLN A 116 -13.36 8.55 7.16
N PRO A 117 -13.46 8.96 5.89
CA PRO A 117 -13.88 10.31 5.54
C PRO A 117 -15.30 10.61 6.00
N SER A 118 -15.56 11.87 6.38
CA SER A 118 -16.91 12.32 6.75
C SER A 118 -17.86 12.31 5.55
N ALA A 119 -19.17 12.30 5.79
CA ALA A 119 -20.15 12.40 4.71
C ALA A 119 -19.90 13.60 3.77
N GLY A 120 -19.77 13.31 2.47
CA GLY A 120 -19.49 14.31 1.42
C GLY A 120 -18.04 14.79 1.37
N GLU A 121 -17.15 14.24 2.19
CA GLU A 121 -15.70 14.46 2.12
C GLU A 121 -15.06 13.39 1.24
N THR A 122 -14.14 13.80 0.37
CA THR A 122 -13.30 12.89 -0.40
C THR A 122 -11.87 13.02 0.08
N VAL A 123 -11.26 11.90 0.46
CA VAL A 123 -9.87 11.80 0.89
C VAL A 123 -9.10 10.96 -0.11
N GLU A 124 -7.91 11.42 -0.46
CA GLU A 124 -6.94 10.70 -1.26
C GLU A 124 -5.75 10.32 -0.38
N THR A 125 -5.35 9.06 -0.44
CA THR A 125 -4.25 8.50 0.34
C THR A 125 -3.21 7.92 -0.59
N LEU A 126 -1.97 8.39 -0.47
CA LEU A 126 -0.83 7.80 -1.17
C LEU A 126 -0.41 6.52 -0.46
N VAL A 127 -0.48 5.41 -1.17
CA VAL A 127 -0.04 4.11 -0.67
C VAL A 127 1.25 3.75 -1.35
N LYS A 128 2.30 3.55 -0.55
CA LYS A 128 3.62 3.17 -1.03
C LYS A 128 3.91 1.73 -0.60
N VAL A 129 4.34 0.91 -1.55
CA VAL A 129 4.79 -0.47 -1.31
C VAL A 129 6.15 -0.60 -1.98
N GLY A 130 7.22 -0.66 -1.19
CA GLY A 130 8.59 -0.57 -1.71
C GLY A 130 8.84 0.75 -2.45
N ASN A 131 9.19 0.67 -3.72
CA ASN A 131 9.42 1.80 -4.63
C ASN A 131 8.16 2.24 -5.39
N GLU A 132 7.10 1.44 -5.40
CA GLU A 132 5.86 1.72 -6.12
C GLU A 132 4.86 2.50 -5.26
N SER A 133 3.99 3.26 -5.92
CA SER A 133 2.94 4.00 -5.23
C SER A 133 1.66 4.11 -6.04
N ILE A 134 0.54 4.09 -5.33
CA ILE A 134 -0.81 4.26 -5.88
C ILE A 134 -1.61 5.22 -5.01
N ILE A 135 -2.68 5.81 -5.56
CA ILE A 135 -3.58 6.69 -4.82
C ILE A 135 -4.90 5.96 -4.57
N ILE A 136 -5.29 5.85 -3.29
CA ILE A 136 -6.62 5.39 -2.89
C ILE A 136 -7.52 6.60 -2.68
N THR A 137 -8.62 6.69 -3.41
CA THR A 137 -9.65 7.72 -3.24
C THR A 137 -10.84 7.14 -2.51
N LYS A 138 -11.24 7.75 -1.38
CA LYS A 138 -12.47 7.36 -0.66
C LYS A 138 -13.34 8.57 -0.38
N THR A 139 -14.63 8.44 -0.71
CA THR A 139 -15.66 9.42 -0.36
C THR A 139 -16.48 8.90 0.81
N GLY A 140 -16.66 9.72 1.84
CA GLY A 140 -17.48 9.40 2.99
C GLY A 140 -18.96 9.34 2.62
N VAL A 141 -19.61 8.26 3.00
CA VAL A 141 -21.03 8.01 2.75
C VAL A 141 -21.84 8.31 4.01
N GLY A 142 -22.94 9.05 3.87
CA GLY A 142 -23.82 9.42 4.99
C GLY A 142 -24.56 10.74 4.76
N PRO A 143 -25.42 11.17 5.70
CA PRO A 143 -26.09 12.46 5.62
C PRO A 143 -25.06 13.59 5.69
N ILE A 144 -25.03 14.43 4.66
CA ILE A 144 -24.15 15.60 4.61
C ILE A 144 -24.60 16.55 5.72
N PRO A 145 -23.70 16.96 6.64
CA PRO A 145 -24.10 17.84 7.74
C PRO A 145 -24.55 19.20 7.18
N LEU A 146 -25.65 19.73 7.72
CA LEU A 146 -26.37 20.91 7.23
C LEU A 146 -25.47 22.15 7.04
N ASN A 147 -24.45 22.29 7.89
CA ASN A 147 -23.46 23.36 7.82
C ASN A 147 -22.56 23.32 6.56
N ARG A 148 -22.43 22.17 5.89
CA ARG A 148 -21.74 22.06 4.58
C ARG A 148 -22.65 22.37 3.39
N LEU A 149 -23.98 22.28 3.55
CA LEU A 149 -24.95 22.64 2.49
C LEU A 149 -25.13 24.15 2.35
N LEU A 150 -25.06 24.89 3.47
CA LEU A 150 -25.30 26.34 3.50
C LEU A 150 -24.25 27.18 2.73
N ILE A 151 -23.04 26.64 2.52
CA ILE A 151 -21.94 27.32 1.82
C ILE A 151 -22.18 27.39 0.30
N ASN A 152 -22.90 26.42 -0.26
CA ASN A 152 -23.22 26.40 -1.69
C ASN A 152 -24.40 27.31 -2.04
N THR A 153 -25.38 27.45 -1.14
CA THR A 153 -26.51 28.37 -1.32
C THR A 153 -26.08 29.84 -1.27
N THR A 154 -25.25 30.21 -0.27
CA THR A 154 -24.76 31.59 -0.14
C THR A 154 -23.85 32.03 -1.29
N LYS A 155 -23.04 31.11 -1.86
CA LYS A 155 -22.28 31.41 -3.09
C LYS A 155 -23.17 31.62 -4.30
N GLN A 156 -24.20 30.80 -4.50
CA GLN A 156 -25.14 30.96 -5.63
C GLN A 156 -25.96 32.25 -5.51
N GLU A 157 -26.42 32.61 -4.32
CA GLU A 157 -27.12 33.88 -4.07
C GLU A 157 -26.20 35.10 -4.28
N ALA A 158 -24.93 35.03 -3.86
CA ALA A 158 -23.95 36.08 -4.10
C ALA A 158 -23.59 36.25 -5.59
N LEU A 159 -23.53 35.15 -6.36
CA LEU A 159 -23.33 35.18 -7.82
C LEU A 159 -24.56 35.75 -8.56
N SER A 160 -25.77 35.43 -8.10
CA SER A 160 -27.02 35.96 -8.66
C SER A 160 -27.20 37.46 -8.39
N ALA A 161 -26.94 37.91 -7.14
CA ALA A 161 -27.01 39.33 -6.76
C ALA A 161 -25.97 40.20 -7.49
N LYS A 162 -24.78 39.66 -7.76
CA LYS A 162 -23.73 40.37 -8.52
C LYS A 162 -24.11 40.58 -9.99
N ASN A 163 -24.85 39.63 -10.59
CA ASN A 163 -25.29 39.72 -11.98
C ASN A 163 -26.45 40.72 -12.17
N LEU A 164 -27.34 40.83 -11.18
CA LEU A 164 -28.42 41.84 -11.17
C LEU A 164 -27.87 43.27 -11.11
N ASN A 165 -26.82 43.52 -10.31
CA ASN A 165 -26.21 44.85 -10.20
C ASN A 165 -25.43 45.27 -11.46
N SER A 166 -24.98 44.34 -12.31
CA SER A 166 -24.37 44.67 -13.61
C SER A 166 -25.38 44.98 -14.72
N MET A 167 -26.66 44.65 -14.54
CA MET A 167 -27.71 45.00 -15.51
C MET A 167 -28.33 46.39 -15.27
N ALA A 168 -28.07 47.03 -14.12
CA ALA A 168 -28.68 48.30 -13.73
C ALA A 168 -27.88 49.56 -14.10
N ILE A 169 -26.69 49.45 -14.74
CA ILE A 169 -25.81 50.61 -15.06
C ILE A 169 -25.82 50.94 -16.58
N GLY A 170 -26.82 50.48 -17.32
CA GLY A 170 -27.04 50.88 -18.72
C GLY A 170 -28.02 52.04 -18.84
N VAL A 171 -27.66 53.25 -18.39
CA VAL A 171 -28.42 54.47 -18.73
C VAL A 171 -27.67 55.20 -19.85
N PRO A 172 -28.24 55.30 -21.07
CA PRO A 172 -27.62 56.06 -22.15
C PRO A 172 -27.86 57.56 -21.93
N GLY A 173 -26.77 58.33 -21.95
CA GLY A 173 -26.76 59.78 -22.09
C GLY A 173 -25.98 60.18 -23.33
#